data_AF-A0A3A1QXG6-F1
#
_entry.id   AF-A0A3A1QXG6-F1
#
_cell.length_a   1.000
_cell.length_b   1.000
_cell.length_c   1.000
_cell.angle_alpha   90.00
_cell.angle_beta   90.00
_cell.angle_gamma   90.00
#
_symmetry.space_group_name_H-M   'P 1'
#
loop_
_entity.id
_entity.type
_entity.pdbx_description
1 polymer ?
#
loop_
_entity_poly.entity_id
_entity_poly.type
_entity_poly.pdbx_seq_one_letter_code
_entity_poly.pdbx_strand_id
1 'polypeptide(L)'
;MTIRNWIRLFFSTLMVGGVVTGVSGLILRWDEFKPWFIDFDLGRILSVLLWLIVVGFTFSVISQMGFFAYLTIHQFGLGMFRSFWNTVQVVVILFVLFDLIYFRFDGFTNNGEVRYSYIFLFLMITVTGVGVAFLKNKQSAQNTFIPAIFFMVVVTVLEWLPVLQAKESKWLFLMLFALVACNAYQLLALPKFNKRSEEERKAKK
;
A
#
# COMPACT_ATOMS: atom_id res chain seq x y z
N MET A 1 -3.77 12.36 -17.32
CA MET A 1 -4.31 13.21 -16.24
C MET A 1 -3.71 14.60 -16.32
N THR A 2 -4.43 15.66 -15.91
CA THR A 2 -3.90 17.02 -15.76
C THR A 2 -3.05 17.13 -14.48
N ILE A 3 -2.07 18.04 -14.46
CA ILE A 3 -1.23 18.31 -13.28
C ILE A 3 -2.08 18.63 -12.04
N ARG A 4 -3.15 19.42 -12.20
CA ARG A 4 -4.07 19.78 -11.11
C ARG A 4 -4.68 18.55 -10.43
N ASN A 5 -5.15 17.58 -11.22
CA ASN A 5 -5.74 16.36 -10.65
C ASN A 5 -4.66 15.42 -10.10
N TRP A 6 -3.47 15.41 -10.69
CA TRP A 6 -2.32 14.68 -10.15
C TRP A 6 -1.92 15.17 -8.77
N ILE A 7 -1.81 16.50 -8.58
CA ILE A 7 -1.54 17.09 -7.27
C ILE A 7 -2.64 16.72 -6.25
N ARG A 8 -3.91 16.69 -6.67
CA ARG A 8 -5.00 16.26 -5.79
C ARG A 8 -4.90 14.79 -5.39
N LEU A 9 -4.55 13.90 -6.33
CA LEU A 9 -4.31 12.49 -6.01
C LEU A 9 -3.13 12.34 -5.04
N PHE A 10 -2.04 13.08 -5.28
CA PHE A 10 -0.86 13.12 -4.42
C PHE A 10 -1.22 13.49 -2.98
N PHE A 11 -1.83 14.66 -2.77
CA PHE A 11 -2.15 15.13 -1.42
C PHE A 11 -3.24 14.31 -0.74
N SER A 12 -4.23 13.81 -1.49
CA SER A 12 -5.25 12.95 -0.88
C SER A 12 -4.67 11.60 -0.43
N THR A 13 -3.73 11.03 -1.20
CA THR A 13 -3.01 9.83 -0.75
C THR A 13 -2.08 10.14 0.43
N LEU A 14 -1.43 11.30 0.42
CA LEU A 14 -0.61 11.77 1.53
C LEU A 14 -1.41 11.80 2.84
N MET A 15 -2.64 12.35 2.78
CA MET A 15 -3.55 12.36 3.91
C MET A 15 -3.98 10.94 4.34
N VAL A 16 -4.24 10.04 3.39
CA VAL A 16 -4.52 8.63 3.72
C VAL A 16 -3.38 8.00 4.51
N GLY A 17 -2.13 8.19 4.07
CA GLY A 17 -0.95 7.69 4.79
C GLY A 17 -0.82 8.31 6.19
N GLY A 18 -0.95 9.63 6.31
CA GLY A 18 -0.88 10.32 7.60
C GLY A 18 -1.96 9.86 8.60
N VAL A 19 -3.21 9.76 8.15
CA VAL A 19 -4.34 9.33 8.99
C VAL A 19 -4.19 7.86 9.39
N VAL A 20 -3.88 6.97 8.45
CA VAL A 20 -3.75 5.53 8.73
C VAL A 20 -2.59 5.27 9.67
N THR A 21 -1.43 5.89 9.47
CA THR A 21 -0.28 5.76 10.37
C THR A 21 -0.54 6.40 11.74
N GLY A 22 -1.20 7.56 11.79
CA GLY A 22 -1.59 8.20 13.04
C GLY A 22 -2.49 7.29 13.88
N VAL A 23 -3.56 6.78 13.28
CA VAL A 23 -4.52 5.91 13.97
C VAL A 23 -3.90 4.55 14.34
N SER A 24 -3.29 3.85 13.38
CA SER A 24 -2.71 2.53 13.64
C SER A 24 -1.49 2.62 14.56
N GLY A 25 -0.70 3.69 14.50
CA GLY A 25 0.42 3.94 15.39
C GLY A 25 -0.01 4.11 16.85
N LEU A 26 -1.09 4.87 17.09
CA LEU A 26 -1.66 4.99 18.43
C LEU A 26 -2.18 3.64 18.96
N ILE A 27 -2.83 2.83 18.11
CA ILE A 27 -3.38 1.53 18.51
C ILE A 27 -2.25 0.53 18.80
N LEU A 28 -1.29 0.37 17.89
CA LEU A 28 -0.22 -0.61 18.00
C LEU A 28 0.78 -0.30 19.12
N ARG A 29 0.94 0.98 19.45
CA ARG A 29 1.86 1.46 20.49
C ARG A 29 1.12 2.07 21.67
N TRP A 30 -0.13 1.63 21.90
CA TRP A 30 -0.96 2.17 22.97
C TRP A 30 -0.30 2.06 24.34
N ASP A 31 0.37 0.94 24.63
CA ASP A 31 1.07 0.74 25.90
C ASP A 31 2.16 1.79 26.17
N GLU A 32 2.76 2.34 25.11
CA GLU A 32 3.80 3.37 25.20
C GLU A 32 3.20 4.76 25.42
N PHE A 33 1.99 5.00 24.93
CA PHE A 33 1.36 6.33 24.92
C PHE A 33 0.31 6.50 26.02
N LYS A 34 -0.26 5.40 26.52
CA LYS A 34 -1.31 5.36 27.55
C LYS A 34 -1.00 6.24 28.77
N PRO A 35 0.23 6.29 29.32
CA PRO A 35 0.53 7.16 30.45
C PRO A 35 0.24 8.64 30.16
N TRP A 36 0.58 9.12 28.96
CA TRP A 36 0.36 10.53 28.60
C TRP A 36 -1.13 10.88 28.45
N PHE A 37 -1.97 9.92 28.07
CA PHE A 37 -3.43 10.07 28.03
C PHE A 37 -4.05 10.09 29.43
N ILE A 38 -3.51 9.33 30.38
CA ILE A 38 -3.95 9.34 31.78
C ILE A 38 -3.57 10.66 32.45
N ASP A 39 -2.34 11.11 32.21
CA ASP A 39 -1.80 12.35 32.79
C ASP A 39 -2.33 13.62 32.10
N PHE A 40 -3.18 13.48 31.09
CA PHE A 40 -3.69 14.57 30.24
C PHE A 40 -2.59 15.51 29.68
N ASP A 41 -1.41 14.94 29.35
CA ASP A 41 -0.31 15.68 28.73
C ASP A 41 -0.59 15.90 27.23
N LEU A 42 -1.41 16.92 26.95
CA LEU A 42 -1.79 17.30 25.59
C LEU A 42 -0.58 17.61 24.70
N GLY A 43 0.50 18.16 25.27
CA GLY A 43 1.71 18.50 24.53
C GLY A 43 2.38 17.25 23.95
N ARG A 44 2.54 16.20 24.76
CA ARG A 44 3.12 14.93 24.30
C ARG A 44 2.22 14.18 23.33
N ILE A 45 0.91 14.14 23.62
CA ILE A 45 -0.07 13.47 22.74
C ILE A 45 -0.05 14.09 21.34
N LEU A 46 -0.14 15.43 21.25
CA LEU A 46 -0.10 16.14 19.97
C LEU A 46 1.24 15.94 19.25
N SER A 47 2.36 15.99 19.99
CA SER A 47 3.69 15.79 19.41
C SER A 47 3.84 14.40 18.77
N VAL A 48 3.38 13.36 19.45
CA VAL A 48 3.44 11.97 18.93
C VAL A 48 2.47 11.77 17.77
N LEU A 49 1.27 12.33 17.83
CA LEU A 49 0.32 12.32 16.71
C LEU A 49 0.92 12.98 15.47
N LEU A 50 1.49 14.18 15.62
CA LEU A 50 2.15 14.89 14.52
C LEU A 50 3.32 14.08 13.96
N TRP A 51 4.14 13.48 14.83
CA TRP A 51 5.23 12.60 14.42
C TRP A 51 4.73 11.40 13.60
N LEU A 52 3.69 10.70 14.06
CA LEU A 52 3.11 9.57 13.34
C LEU A 52 2.51 9.99 11.98
N ILE A 53 1.90 11.17 11.90
CA ILE A 53 1.40 11.72 10.64
C ILE A 53 2.55 11.97 9.66
N VAL A 54 3.65 12.59 10.12
CA VAL A 54 4.85 12.82 9.28
C VAL A 54 5.44 11.50 8.78
N VAL A 55 5.55 10.49 9.65
CA VAL A 55 5.97 9.13 9.25
C VAL A 55 5.01 8.56 8.20
N GLY A 56 3.70 8.75 8.37
CA GLY A 56 2.69 8.30 7.40
C GLY A 56 2.81 9.01 6.05
N PHE A 57 3.23 10.27 6.03
CA PHE A 57 3.53 10.98 4.80
C PHE A 57 4.73 10.37 4.08
N THR A 58 5.78 9.97 4.80
CA THR A 58 6.92 9.24 4.21
C THR A 58 6.48 7.93 3.56
N PHE A 59 5.67 7.12 4.26
CA PHE A 59 5.14 5.87 3.69
C PHE A 59 4.23 6.10 2.48
N SER A 60 3.42 7.15 2.50
CA SER A 60 2.61 7.53 1.34
C SER A 60 3.47 7.89 0.14
N VAL A 61 4.55 8.66 0.32
CA VAL A 61 5.44 9.01 -0.79
C VAL A 61 6.11 7.77 -1.40
N ILE A 62 6.50 6.79 -0.57
CA ILE A 62 7.02 5.49 -1.04
C ILE A 62 5.96 4.77 -1.90
N SER A 63 4.73 4.67 -1.40
CA SER A 63 3.59 4.07 -2.12
C SER A 63 3.27 4.78 -3.44
N GLN A 64 3.39 6.11 -3.47
CA GLN A 64 3.17 6.89 -4.69
C GLN A 64 4.26 6.63 -5.73
N MET A 65 5.52 6.55 -5.31
CA MET A 65 6.63 6.20 -6.18
C MET A 65 6.44 4.82 -6.81
N GLY A 66 6.10 3.80 -6.00
CA GLY A 66 5.87 2.45 -6.50
C GLY A 66 4.66 2.35 -7.44
N PHE A 67 3.60 3.13 -7.20
CA PHE A 67 2.47 3.21 -8.14
C PHE A 67 2.84 3.80 -9.49
N PHE A 68 3.62 4.88 -9.54
CA PHE A 68 4.08 5.42 -10.83
C PHE A 68 5.04 4.47 -11.53
N ALA A 69 5.93 3.82 -10.79
CA ALA A 69 6.80 2.78 -11.33
C ALA A 69 5.98 1.63 -11.92
N TYR A 70 4.93 1.18 -11.24
CA TYR A 70 4.04 0.14 -11.74
C TYR A 70 3.30 0.54 -13.01
N LEU A 71 2.71 1.74 -13.06
CA LEU A 71 2.05 2.22 -14.28
C LEU A 71 3.01 2.20 -15.48
N THR A 72 4.28 2.53 -15.25
CA THR A 72 5.32 2.52 -16.28
C THR A 72 5.68 1.09 -16.71
N ILE A 73 5.95 0.21 -15.74
CA ILE A 73 6.23 -1.22 -15.98
C ILE A 73 5.07 -1.89 -16.70
N HIS A 74 3.83 -1.55 -16.34
CA HIS A 74 2.64 -2.10 -16.96
C HIS A 74 2.56 -1.72 -18.45
N GLN A 75 2.86 -0.46 -18.80
CA GLN A 75 2.89 -0.01 -20.19
C GLN A 75 3.99 -0.72 -20.99
N PHE A 76 5.21 -0.82 -20.44
CA PHE A 76 6.30 -1.55 -21.10
C PHE A 76 6.01 -3.05 -21.21
N GLY A 77 5.42 -3.65 -20.18
CA GLY A 77 5.03 -5.06 -20.17
C GLY A 77 4.00 -5.38 -21.23
N LEU A 78 2.98 -4.53 -21.43
CA LEU A 78 2.04 -4.65 -22.54
C LEU A 78 2.72 -4.50 -23.89
N GLY A 79 3.68 -3.58 -24.04
CA GLY A 79 4.44 -3.40 -25.28
C GLY A 79 5.29 -4.63 -25.64
N MET A 80 5.94 -5.24 -24.66
CA MET A 80 6.88 -6.36 -24.85
C MET A 80 6.17 -7.72 -24.94
N PHE A 81 5.25 -8.02 -24.00
CA PHE A 81 4.61 -9.33 -23.89
C PHE A 81 3.19 -9.38 -24.48
N ARG A 82 2.62 -8.22 -24.84
CA ARG A 82 1.25 -8.11 -25.41
C ARG A 82 0.23 -8.84 -24.51
N SER A 83 -0.49 -9.82 -25.06
CA SER A 83 -1.50 -10.60 -24.33
C SER A 83 -0.92 -11.50 -23.24
N PHE A 84 0.35 -11.90 -23.32
CA PHE A 84 1.01 -12.75 -22.32
C PHE A 84 1.41 -12.00 -21.05
N TRP A 85 1.29 -10.66 -21.04
CA TRP A 85 1.67 -9.84 -19.89
C TRP A 85 0.96 -10.25 -18.60
N ASN A 86 -0.34 -10.58 -18.69
CA ASN A 86 -1.10 -11.05 -17.53
C ASN A 86 -0.54 -12.37 -16.99
N THR A 87 -0.09 -13.29 -17.85
CA THR A 87 0.55 -14.54 -17.43
C THR A 87 1.86 -14.27 -16.70
N VAL A 88 2.69 -13.35 -17.21
CA VAL A 88 3.93 -12.93 -16.55
C VAL A 88 3.63 -12.35 -15.17
N GLN A 89 2.61 -11.50 -15.04
CA GLN A 89 2.20 -10.95 -13.75
C GLN A 89 1.79 -12.04 -12.75
N VAL A 90 1.01 -13.04 -13.18
CA VAL A 90 0.62 -14.16 -12.31
C VAL A 90 1.85 -14.91 -11.80
N VAL A 91 2.81 -15.22 -12.67
CA VAL A 91 4.05 -15.91 -12.26
C VAL A 91 4.81 -15.09 -11.23
N VAL A 92 4.94 -13.78 -11.43
CA VAL A 92 5.64 -12.89 -10.48
C VAL A 92 4.86 -12.76 -9.16
N ILE A 93 3.53 -12.69 -9.19
CA ILE A 93 2.70 -12.69 -7.97
C ILE A 93 2.97 -13.95 -7.16
N LEU A 94 2.91 -15.13 -7.79
CA LEU A 94 3.16 -16.40 -7.13
C LEU A 94 4.58 -16.47 -6.57
N PHE A 95 5.57 -15.99 -7.33
CA PHE A 95 6.95 -15.91 -6.89
C PHE A 95 7.12 -15.03 -5.66
N VAL A 96 6.53 -13.83 -5.64
CA VAL A 96 6.64 -12.90 -4.50
C VAL A 96 5.90 -13.43 -3.27
N LEU A 97 4.73 -14.04 -3.44
CA LEU A 97 4.01 -14.68 -2.34
C LEU A 97 4.80 -15.86 -1.76
N PHE A 98 5.44 -16.66 -2.62
CA PHE A 98 6.34 -17.73 -2.19
C PHE A 98 7.57 -17.19 -1.46
N ASP A 99 8.23 -16.16 -2.00
CA ASP A 99 9.40 -15.51 -1.38
C ASP A 99 9.08 -14.99 0.01
N LEU A 100 7.91 -14.35 0.16
CA LEU A 100 7.43 -13.83 1.42
C LEU A 100 7.31 -14.94 2.48
N ILE A 101 6.84 -16.13 2.12
CA ILE A 101 6.70 -17.26 3.05
C ILE A 101 8.05 -17.92 3.33
N TYR A 102 8.78 -18.28 2.27
CA TYR A 102 9.89 -19.22 2.35
C TYR A 102 11.21 -18.54 2.71
N PHE A 103 11.57 -17.47 1.99
CA PHE A 103 12.86 -16.80 2.19
C PHE A 103 12.81 -15.72 3.28
N ARG A 104 11.64 -15.09 3.45
CA ARG A 104 11.53 -13.88 4.27
C ARG A 104 11.00 -14.14 5.67
N PHE A 105 10.17 -15.18 5.84
CA PHE A 105 9.60 -15.58 7.12
C PHE A 105 10.12 -16.92 7.66
N ASP A 106 11.24 -17.44 7.14
CA ASP A 106 11.86 -18.73 7.52
C ASP A 106 10.83 -19.87 7.62
N GLY A 107 9.86 -19.91 6.70
CA GLY A 107 8.82 -20.93 6.68
C GLY A 107 7.91 -20.88 7.91
N PHE A 108 7.46 -19.70 8.31
CA PHE A 108 6.55 -19.46 9.45
C PHE A 108 7.03 -19.98 10.80
N THR A 109 8.22 -20.59 10.91
CA THR A 109 8.69 -21.21 12.14
C THR A 109 10.00 -20.60 12.59
N ASN A 110 10.08 -20.21 13.86
CA ASN A 110 11.34 -19.93 14.52
C ASN A 110 11.51 -20.96 15.64
N ASN A 111 12.58 -21.75 15.61
CA ASN A 111 12.80 -22.86 16.55
C ASN A 111 11.65 -23.91 16.58
N GLY A 112 10.94 -24.12 15.47
CA GLY A 112 9.83 -25.09 15.39
C GLY A 112 8.46 -24.55 15.81
N GLU A 113 8.37 -23.31 16.31
CA GLU A 113 7.10 -22.67 16.67
C GLU A 113 6.57 -21.76 15.57
N VAL A 114 5.28 -21.92 15.23
CA VAL A 114 4.60 -21.11 14.23
C VAL A 114 4.46 -19.66 14.72
N ARG A 115 5.09 -18.73 14.00
CA ARG A 115 5.01 -17.29 14.28
C ARG A 115 3.78 -16.69 13.60
N TYR A 116 2.65 -16.71 14.32
CA TYR A 116 1.35 -16.21 13.87
C TYR A 116 1.38 -14.80 13.25
N SER A 117 2.30 -13.93 13.66
CA SER A 117 2.44 -12.59 13.08
C SER A 117 2.75 -12.62 11.58
N TYR A 118 3.52 -13.59 11.10
CA TYR A 118 3.90 -13.69 9.69
C TYR A 118 2.77 -14.27 8.82
N ILE A 119 2.01 -15.23 9.36
CA ILE A 119 0.79 -15.75 8.72
C ILE A 119 -0.21 -14.60 8.55
N PHE A 120 -0.38 -13.80 9.59
CA PHE A 120 -1.27 -12.64 9.54
C PHE A 120 -0.82 -11.62 8.49
N LEU A 121 0.49 -11.34 8.34
CA LEU A 121 1.02 -10.45 7.31
C LEU A 121 0.74 -10.97 5.89
N PHE A 122 1.02 -12.25 5.64
CA PHE A 122 0.74 -12.90 4.36
C PHE A 122 -0.76 -12.84 4.00
N LEU A 123 -1.62 -13.19 4.95
CA LEU A 123 -3.08 -13.16 4.76
C LEU A 123 -3.57 -11.73 4.56
N MET A 124 -3.05 -10.76 5.31
CA MET A 124 -3.43 -9.36 5.15
C MET A 124 -3.14 -8.88 3.72
N ILE A 125 -1.93 -9.07 3.21
CA ILE A 125 -1.56 -8.64 1.86
C ILE A 125 -2.41 -9.36 0.80
N THR A 126 -2.57 -10.68 0.93
CA THR A 126 -3.29 -11.49 -0.07
C THR A 126 -4.77 -11.16 -0.09
N VAL A 127 -5.43 -11.13 1.07
CA VAL A 127 -6.87 -10.86 1.19
C VAL A 127 -7.19 -9.43 0.79
N THR A 128 -6.42 -8.45 1.28
CA THR A 128 -6.64 -7.05 0.88
C THR A 128 -6.35 -6.84 -0.61
N GLY A 129 -5.32 -7.48 -1.15
CA GLY A 129 -5.01 -7.42 -2.58
C GLY A 129 -6.12 -7.97 -3.46
N VAL A 130 -6.66 -9.14 -3.12
CA VAL A 130 -7.81 -9.73 -3.83
C VAL A 130 -9.05 -8.86 -3.70
N GLY A 131 -9.37 -8.38 -2.50
CA GLY A 131 -10.53 -7.53 -2.25
C GLY A 131 -10.48 -6.23 -3.04
N VAL A 132 -9.34 -5.52 -3.00
CA VAL A 132 -9.14 -4.29 -3.77
C VAL A 132 -9.15 -4.55 -5.27
N ALA A 133 -8.55 -5.65 -5.73
CA ALA A 133 -8.58 -6.01 -7.14
C ALA A 133 -9.98 -6.32 -7.66
N PHE A 134 -10.82 -6.97 -6.86
CA PHE A 134 -12.22 -7.18 -7.18
C PHE A 134 -12.98 -5.86 -7.31
N LEU A 135 -12.81 -4.95 -6.33
CA LEU A 135 -13.42 -3.61 -6.37
C LEU A 135 -12.94 -2.82 -7.59
N LYS A 136 -11.65 -2.89 -7.91
CA LYS A 136 -11.05 -2.23 -9.07
C LYS A 136 -11.62 -2.77 -10.38
N ASN A 137 -11.72 -4.09 -10.50
CA ASN A 137 -12.24 -4.73 -11.70
C ASN A 137 -13.70 -4.32 -11.98
N LYS A 138 -14.52 -4.15 -10.93
CA LYS A 138 -15.89 -3.65 -11.05
C LYS A 138 -15.99 -2.21 -11.59
N GLN A 139 -14.93 -1.40 -11.47
CA GLN A 139 -14.90 -0.02 -11.98
C GLN A 139 -14.48 0.07 -13.46
N SER A 140 -14.00 -1.03 -14.05
CA SER A 140 -13.40 -1.06 -15.38
C SER A 140 -14.26 -1.87 -16.36
N ALA A 141 -14.33 -1.44 -17.61
CA ALA A 141 -14.97 -2.20 -18.69
C ALA A 141 -14.12 -3.39 -19.15
N GLN A 142 -12.80 -3.31 -18.95
CA GLN A 142 -11.85 -4.38 -19.25
C GLN A 142 -11.42 -5.08 -17.97
N ASN A 143 -11.03 -6.36 -18.09
CA ASN A 143 -10.52 -7.13 -16.97
C ASN A 143 -9.18 -6.56 -16.48
N THR A 144 -9.22 -5.89 -15.34
CA THR A 144 -8.04 -5.30 -14.66
C THR A 144 -7.69 -6.05 -13.38
N PHE A 145 -8.27 -7.23 -13.15
CA PHE A 145 -8.10 -7.98 -11.91
C PHE A 145 -6.63 -8.38 -11.67
N ILE A 146 -5.99 -9.00 -12.66
CA ILE A 146 -4.58 -9.44 -12.54
C ILE A 146 -3.63 -8.23 -12.34
N PRO A 147 -3.72 -7.16 -13.16
CA PRO A 147 -2.97 -5.93 -12.90
C PRO A 147 -3.16 -5.35 -11.49
N ALA A 148 -4.40 -5.36 -11.00
CA ALA A 148 -4.72 -4.85 -9.68
C ALA A 148 -4.13 -5.70 -8.55
N ILE A 149 -4.22 -7.04 -8.64
CA ILE A 149 -3.57 -7.93 -7.66
C ILE A 149 -2.06 -7.75 -7.71
N PHE A 150 -1.47 -7.70 -8.92
CA PHE A 150 -0.04 -7.49 -9.07
C PHE A 150 0.40 -6.22 -8.31
N PHE A 151 -0.29 -5.11 -8.54
CA PHE A 151 0.03 -3.87 -7.86
C PHE A 151 -0.12 -4.00 -6.34
N MET A 152 -1.26 -4.51 -5.88
CA MET A 152 -1.53 -4.61 -4.44
C MET A 152 -0.62 -5.60 -3.70
N VAL A 153 -0.11 -6.63 -4.38
CA VAL A 153 0.75 -7.65 -3.77
C VAL A 153 2.22 -7.34 -4.04
N VAL A 154 2.64 -7.41 -5.30
CA VAL A 154 4.05 -7.33 -5.69
C VAL A 154 4.62 -5.96 -5.32
N VAL A 155 3.93 -4.89 -5.69
CA VAL A 155 4.48 -3.54 -5.49
C VAL A 155 4.46 -3.18 -4.01
N THR A 156 3.38 -3.50 -3.28
CA THR A 156 3.34 -3.33 -1.81
C THR A 156 4.46 -4.10 -1.11
N VAL A 157 4.72 -5.36 -1.50
CA VAL A 157 5.80 -6.15 -0.88
C VAL A 157 7.17 -5.53 -1.20
N LEU A 158 7.40 -5.09 -2.44
CA LEU A 158 8.64 -4.42 -2.83
C LEU A 158 8.87 -3.12 -2.06
N GLU A 159 7.83 -2.30 -1.88
CA GLU A 159 7.86 -1.07 -1.08
C GLU A 159 8.16 -1.36 0.40
N TRP A 160 7.70 -2.50 0.90
CA TRP A 160 7.84 -2.91 2.28
C TRP A 160 9.18 -3.62 2.60
N LEU A 161 9.98 -3.94 1.58
CA LEU A 161 11.26 -4.63 1.75
C LEU A 161 12.22 -3.98 2.75
N PRO A 162 12.38 -2.63 2.81
CA PRO A 162 13.35 -2.00 3.71
C PRO A 162 13.02 -2.25 5.18
N VAL A 163 11.76 -2.12 5.60
CA VAL A 163 11.38 -2.26 7.01
C VAL A 163 11.42 -3.72 7.46
N LEU A 164 11.17 -4.65 6.54
CA LEU A 164 11.36 -6.09 6.77
C LEU A 164 12.79 -6.45 7.15
N GLN A 165 13.79 -5.69 6.69
CA GLN A 165 15.19 -5.90 7.08
C GLN A 165 15.48 -5.41 8.51
N ALA A 166 14.71 -4.45 9.02
CA ALA A 166 14.89 -3.87 10.37
C ALA A 166 14.34 -4.75 11.51
N LYS A 167 13.52 -5.78 11.21
CA LYS A 167 13.00 -6.79 12.17
C LYS A 167 12.23 -6.27 13.39
N GLU A 168 11.76 -5.01 13.40
CA GLU A 168 10.93 -4.46 14.47
C GLU A 168 9.42 -4.64 14.22
N SER A 169 8.80 -5.57 14.96
CA SER A 169 7.43 -6.05 14.69
C SER A 169 6.36 -4.96 14.62
N LYS A 170 6.39 -3.94 15.50
CA LYS A 170 5.37 -2.87 15.47
C LYS A 170 5.49 -1.97 14.23
N TRP A 171 6.72 -1.65 13.84
CA TRP A 171 7.01 -0.82 12.66
C TRP A 171 6.69 -1.56 11.35
N LEU A 172 6.86 -2.88 11.32
CA LEU A 172 6.42 -3.73 10.21
C LEU A 172 4.93 -3.53 9.91
N PHE A 173 4.08 -3.67 10.93
CA PHE A 173 2.63 -3.50 10.80
C PHE A 173 2.24 -2.07 10.47
N LEU A 174 2.88 -1.09 11.12
CA LEU A 174 2.60 0.32 10.91
C LEU A 174 2.81 0.74 9.46
N MET A 175 3.96 0.37 8.88
CA MET A 175 4.24 0.67 7.47
C MET A 175 3.32 -0.11 6.54
N LEU A 176 3.04 -1.39 6.83
CA LEU A 176 2.18 -2.20 5.97
C LEU A 176 0.76 -1.63 5.88
N PHE A 177 0.17 -1.21 7.00
CA PHE A 177 -1.16 -0.59 7.00
C PHE A 177 -1.19 0.68 6.14
N ALA A 178 -0.18 1.53 6.28
CA ALA A 178 -0.07 2.74 5.48
C ALA A 178 0.07 2.44 3.98
N LEU A 179 0.96 1.52 3.61
CA LEU A 179 1.19 1.13 2.21
C LEU A 179 -0.06 0.51 1.58
N VAL A 180 -0.69 -0.47 2.24
CA VAL A 180 -1.91 -1.12 1.72
C VAL A 180 -3.03 -0.09 1.53
N ALA A 181 -3.23 0.81 2.50
CA ALA A 181 -4.26 1.85 2.39
C ALA A 181 -3.96 2.86 1.27
N CYS A 182 -2.71 3.32 1.14
CA CYS A 182 -2.30 4.26 0.09
C CYS A 182 -2.41 3.62 -1.30
N ASN A 183 -1.90 2.39 -1.46
CA ASN A 183 -1.98 1.63 -2.72
C ASN A 183 -3.44 1.36 -3.12
N ALA A 184 -4.26 0.93 -2.17
CA ALA A 184 -5.69 0.72 -2.42
C ALA A 184 -6.39 2.01 -2.84
N TYR A 185 -6.14 3.11 -2.12
CA TYR A 185 -6.71 4.41 -2.43
C TYR A 185 -6.29 4.89 -3.82
N GLN A 186 -5.00 4.87 -4.14
CA GLN A 186 -4.49 5.26 -5.46
C GLN A 186 -5.14 4.46 -6.58
N LEU A 187 -5.18 3.14 -6.45
CA LEU A 187 -5.71 2.25 -7.47
C LEU A 187 -7.21 2.47 -7.72
N LEU A 188 -8.00 2.63 -6.64
CA LEU A 188 -9.46 2.80 -6.69
C LEU A 188 -9.90 4.23 -7.02
N ALA A 189 -9.12 5.24 -6.64
CA ALA A 189 -9.44 6.64 -6.91
C ALA A 189 -9.02 7.08 -8.32
N LEU A 190 -8.03 6.41 -8.94
CA LEU A 190 -7.49 6.78 -10.25
C LEU A 190 -8.56 7.03 -11.34
N PRO A 191 -9.59 6.17 -11.54
CA PRO A 191 -10.59 6.39 -12.59
C PRO A 191 -11.36 7.70 -12.42
N LYS A 192 -11.66 8.10 -11.16
CA LYS A 192 -12.34 9.36 -10.85
C LYS A 192 -11.51 10.57 -11.28
N PHE A 193 -10.21 10.56 -10.99
CA PHE A 193 -9.31 11.66 -11.38
C PHE A 193 -9.04 11.69 -12.88
N ASN A 194 -9.01 10.53 -13.54
CA ASN A 194 -8.91 10.45 -15.01
C ASN A 194 -10.15 11.05 -15.70
N LYS A 195 -11.36 10.67 -15.27
CA LYS A 195 -12.62 11.24 -15.82
C LYS A 195 -12.69 12.75 -15.65
N ARG A 196 -12.41 13.26 -14.45
CA ARG A 196 -12.35 14.70 -14.18
C ARG A 196 -11.34 15.42 -15.08
N SER A 197 -10.19 14.80 -15.32
CA SER A 197 -9.17 15.34 -16.22
C SER A 197 -9.63 15.38 -17.69
N GLU A 198 -10.49 14.47 -18.12
CA GLU A 198 -11.04 14.46 -19.49
C GLU A 198 -12.11 15.55 -19.66
N GLU A 199 -12.99 15.70 -18.69
CA GLU A 199 -14.00 16.77 -18.64
C GLU A 199 -13.36 18.16 -18.68
N GLU A 200 -12.33 18.39 -17.86
CA GLU A 200 -11.55 19.65 -17.85
C GLU A 200 -10.87 19.93 -19.20
N ARG A 201 -10.48 18.90 -19.97
CA ARG A 201 -9.90 19.06 -21.30
C ARG A 201 -10.95 19.37 -22.36
N LYS A 202 -12.14 18.78 -22.26
CA LYS A 202 -13.27 19.05 -23.17
C LYS A 202 -13.80 20.48 -22.98
N ALA A 203 -13.92 20.96 -21.75
CA ALA A 203 -14.40 22.31 -21.45
C ALA A 203 -13.46 23.44 -21.88
N LYS A 204 -12.19 23.12 -22.22
CA LYS A 204 -11.21 24.09 -22.73
C LYS A 204 -11.07 24.09 -24.26
N LYS A 205 -11.73 23.14 -24.94
CA LYS A 205 -11.82 23.08 -26.40
C LYS A 205 -13.11 23.78 -26.83
#